data_AF-A0A1F7TB18-F1
#
_entry.id   AF-A0A1F7TB18-F1
#
_cell.length_a   1.000
_cell.length_b   1.000
_cell.length_c   1.000
_cell.angle_alpha   90.00
_cell.angle_beta   90.00
_cell.angle_gamma   90.00
#
_symmetry.space_group_name_H-M   'P 1'
#
loop_
_entity.id
_entity.type
_entity.pdbx_description
1 polymer ?
#
loop_
_entity_poly.entity_id
_entity_poly.type
_entity_poly.pdbx_seq_one_letter_code
_entity_poly.pdbx_strand_id
1 'polypeptide(L)'
;MPPRRFPPGDSREWLNRARSHLTRAKTCPPGVYLEDLCFDAQQAAEKAIKAVFIHNGLDFPYVHDLTRLLTLLERTGRKIPKYVREAGRLTRFAVETRYPGLSERVSGREHARSVRVAEGVLRWAARQVGEKTRRAR
;
A
#
# COMPACT_ATOMS: atom_id res chain seq x y z
N MET A 1 -20.82 2.11 2.20
CA MET A 1 -20.72 2.13 3.68
C MET A 1 -19.31 1.77 4.09
N PRO A 2 -18.71 2.45 5.09
CA PRO A 2 -17.38 2.11 5.59
C PRO A 2 -17.39 0.70 6.23
N PRO A 3 -16.27 -0.04 6.18
CA PRO A 3 -16.18 -1.35 6.82
C PRO A 3 -16.27 -1.23 8.34
N ARG A 4 -16.59 -2.35 9.02
CA ARG A 4 -16.47 -2.47 10.47
C ARG A 4 -15.05 -2.08 10.89
N ARG A 5 -14.94 -1.17 11.87
CA ARG A 5 -13.66 -0.76 12.45
C ARG A 5 -13.17 -1.76 13.49
N PHE A 6 -11.86 -1.94 13.56
CA PHE A 6 -11.17 -2.73 14.58
C PHE A 6 -10.17 -1.83 15.35
N PRO A 7 -9.67 -2.26 16.52
CA PRO A 7 -8.65 -1.51 17.25
C PRO A 7 -7.36 -1.29 16.43
N PRO A 8 -6.54 -0.27 16.73
CA PRO A 8 -5.32 0.03 15.97
C PRO A 8 -4.28 -1.10 15.94
N GLY A 9 -4.26 -1.96 16.98
CA GLY A 9 -3.41 -3.15 17.04
C GLY A 9 -3.95 -4.36 16.27
N ASP A 10 -5.09 -4.23 15.57
CA ASP A 10 -5.67 -5.30 14.78
C ASP A 10 -5.27 -5.15 13.30
N SER A 11 -4.59 -6.16 12.76
CA SER A 11 -4.17 -6.21 11.35
C SER A 11 -5.31 -5.97 10.35
N ARG A 12 -6.56 -6.31 10.70
CA ARG A 12 -7.74 -6.09 9.85
C ARG A 12 -8.09 -4.62 9.69
N GLU A 13 -7.85 -3.79 10.72
CA GLU A 13 -8.04 -2.34 10.60
C GLU A 13 -7.07 -1.77 9.56
N TRP A 14 -5.83 -2.25 9.56
CA TRP A 14 -4.81 -1.83 8.60
C TRP A 14 -5.15 -2.26 7.18
N LEU A 15 -5.69 -3.47 6.99
CA LEU A 15 -6.21 -3.91 5.68
C LEU A 15 -7.43 -3.08 5.23
N ASN A 16 -8.33 -2.68 6.15
CA ASN A 16 -9.44 -1.78 5.84
C ASN A 16 -8.93 -0.42 5.35
N ARG A 17 -7.96 0.16 6.05
CA ARG A 17 -7.34 1.44 5.66
C ARG A 17 -6.61 1.31 4.32
N ALA A 18 -5.90 0.20 4.09
CA ALA A 18 -5.23 -0.07 2.82
C ALA A 18 -6.23 -0.16 1.64
N ARG A 19 -7.38 -0.84 1.83
CA ARG A 19 -8.47 -0.89 0.84
C ARG A 19 -9.07 0.48 0.56
N SER A 20 -9.24 1.29 1.60
CA SER A 20 -9.76 2.65 1.48
C SER A 20 -8.85 3.52 0.61
N HIS A 21 -7.54 3.48 0.83
CA HIS A 21 -6.56 4.19 0.00
C HIS A 21 -6.54 3.66 -1.43
N LEU A 22 -6.55 2.33 -1.62
CA LEU A 22 -6.57 1.73 -2.94
C LEU A 22 -7.83 2.13 -3.74
N THR A 23 -8.97 2.26 -3.07
CA THR A 23 -10.21 2.73 -3.71
C THR A 23 -10.04 4.16 -4.22
N ARG A 24 -9.51 5.06 -3.39
CA ARG A 24 -9.24 6.45 -3.78
C ARG A 24 -8.24 6.54 -4.95
N ALA A 25 -7.17 5.74 -4.91
CA ALA A 25 -6.19 5.67 -5.97
C ALA A 25 -6.79 5.27 -7.35
N LYS A 26 -7.92 4.55 -7.35
CA LYS A 26 -8.62 4.08 -8.56
C LYS A 26 -9.69 5.03 -9.09
N THR A 27 -10.26 5.88 -8.24
CA THR A 27 -11.48 6.63 -8.60
C THR A 27 -11.26 7.77 -9.59
N CYS A 28 -10.01 8.21 -9.82
CA CYS A 28 -9.62 9.27 -10.75
C CYS A 28 -10.65 10.41 -10.91
N PRO A 29 -11.06 11.08 -9.81
CA PRO A 29 -12.03 12.17 -9.89
C PRO A 29 -11.43 13.38 -10.63
N PRO A 30 -12.25 14.16 -11.35
CA PRO A 30 -11.78 15.38 -12.02
C PRO A 30 -11.18 16.36 -11.01
N GLY A 31 -10.08 17.02 -11.40
CA GLY A 31 -9.38 18.01 -10.57
C GLY A 31 -8.38 17.43 -9.57
N VAL A 32 -8.17 16.11 -9.53
CA VAL A 32 -7.14 15.48 -8.68
C VAL A 32 -5.92 15.12 -9.50
N TYR A 33 -4.73 15.49 -9.00
CA TYR A 33 -3.45 15.18 -9.62
C TYR A 33 -3.14 13.68 -9.54
N LEU A 34 -2.49 13.14 -10.58
CA LEU A 34 -2.13 11.72 -10.62
C LEU A 34 -1.09 11.37 -9.54
N GLU A 35 -0.27 12.35 -9.17
CA GLU A 35 0.66 12.34 -8.05
C GLU A 35 -0.06 11.99 -6.73
N ASP A 36 -1.19 12.65 -6.43
CA ASP A 36 -1.99 12.41 -5.23
C ASP A 36 -2.60 11.00 -5.23
N LEU A 37 -3.05 10.54 -6.40
CA LEU A 37 -3.56 9.17 -6.55
C LEU A 37 -2.44 8.13 -6.40
N CYS A 38 -1.23 8.44 -6.85
CA CYS A 38 -0.04 7.62 -6.63
C CYS A 38 0.39 7.59 -5.16
N PHE A 39 0.24 8.70 -4.43
CA PHE A 39 0.41 8.71 -2.98
C PHE A 39 -0.62 7.82 -2.29
N ASP A 40 -1.87 7.84 -2.72
CA ASP A 40 -2.87 6.89 -2.22
C ASP A 40 -2.49 5.43 -2.53
N ALA A 41 -1.91 5.15 -3.71
CA ALA A 41 -1.39 3.83 -4.02
C ALA A 41 -0.21 3.43 -3.11
N GLN A 42 0.73 4.34 -2.85
CA GLN A 42 1.82 4.15 -1.89
C GLN A 42 1.26 3.83 -0.50
N GLN A 43 0.30 4.62 -0.02
CA GLN A 43 -0.32 4.46 1.29
C GLN A 43 -1.11 3.16 1.42
N ALA A 44 -1.73 2.70 0.34
CA ALA A 44 -2.38 1.39 0.30
C ALA A 44 -1.35 0.26 0.48
N ALA A 45 -0.23 0.32 -0.24
CA ALA A 45 0.84 -0.66 -0.11
C ALA A 45 1.48 -0.64 1.29
N GLU A 46 1.79 0.54 1.83
CA GLU A 46 2.38 0.72 3.16
C GLU A 46 1.53 0.09 4.25
N LYS A 47 0.23 0.42 4.27
CA LYS A 47 -0.69 -0.08 5.30
C LYS A 47 -0.93 -1.58 5.16
N ALA A 48 -0.96 -2.11 3.94
CA ALA A 48 -1.03 -3.54 3.71
C ALA A 48 0.20 -4.27 4.27
N ILE A 49 1.41 -3.73 4.05
CA ILE A 49 2.65 -4.30 4.60
C ILE A 49 2.64 -4.25 6.13
N LYS A 50 2.25 -3.12 6.73
CA LYS A 50 2.14 -2.95 8.18
C LYS A 50 1.09 -3.88 8.81
N ALA A 51 0.01 -4.21 8.11
CA ALA A 51 -0.93 -5.24 8.55
C ALA A 51 -0.24 -6.61 8.73
N VAL A 52 0.72 -6.96 7.87
CA VAL A 52 1.51 -8.19 8.00
C VAL A 52 2.42 -8.13 9.23
N PHE A 53 3.07 -6.99 9.51
CA PHE A 53 3.84 -6.85 10.76
C PHE A 53 2.96 -7.13 11.99
N ILE A 54 1.83 -6.44 12.09
CA ILE A 54 0.90 -6.56 13.23
C ILE A 54 0.38 -7.98 13.40
N HIS A 55 -0.01 -8.63 12.31
CA HIS A 55 -0.50 -10.01 12.36
C HIS A 55 0.53 -10.99 12.95
N ASN A 56 1.81 -10.65 12.84
CA ASN A 56 2.91 -11.47 13.34
C ASN A 56 3.45 -10.99 14.69
N GLY A 57 2.76 -10.07 15.37
CA GLY A 57 3.22 -9.50 16.63
C GLY A 57 4.53 -8.73 16.52
N LEU A 58 4.83 -8.18 15.34
CA LEU A 58 6.05 -7.44 15.08
C LEU A 58 5.78 -5.94 15.09
N ASP A 59 6.70 -5.20 15.71
CA ASP A 59 6.77 -3.75 15.53
C ASP A 59 7.38 -3.40 14.16
N PHE A 60 6.99 -2.26 13.63
CA PHE A 60 7.56 -1.70 12.40
C PHE A 60 8.10 -0.29 12.64
N PRO A 61 9.18 0.12 11.95
CA PRO A 61 9.65 1.48 12.02
C PRO A 61 8.68 2.45 11.33
N TYR A 62 8.57 3.66 11.86
CA TYR A 62 7.80 4.76 11.26
C TYR A 62 8.55 5.39 10.09
N VAL A 63 8.71 4.61 9.01
CA VAL A 63 9.33 5.03 7.75
C VAL A 63 8.35 4.84 6.60
N HIS A 64 8.47 5.67 5.57
CA HIS A 64 7.68 5.56 4.33
C HIS A 64 8.38 4.75 3.23
N ASP A 65 9.55 4.18 3.55
CA ASP A 65 10.31 3.34 2.65
C ASP A 65 9.77 1.90 2.63
N LEU A 66 9.06 1.57 1.56
CA LEU A 66 8.46 0.25 1.35
C LEU A 66 9.52 -0.84 1.13
N THR A 67 10.67 -0.51 0.51
CA THR A 67 11.78 -1.45 0.33
C THR A 67 12.36 -1.84 1.68
N ARG A 68 12.54 -0.87 2.57
CA ARG A 68 13.02 -1.11 3.93
C ARG A 68 12.03 -1.96 4.73
N LEU A 69 10.73 -1.64 4.69
CA LEU A 69 9.70 -2.43 5.38
C LEU A 69 9.66 -3.89 4.89
N LEU A 70 9.72 -4.12 3.58
CA LEU A 70 9.73 -5.48 3.02
C LEU A 70 11.00 -6.25 3.38
N THR A 71 12.16 -5.59 3.38
CA THR A 71 13.43 -6.20 3.80
C THR A 71 13.39 -6.62 5.27
N LEU A 72 12.79 -5.81 6.14
CA LEU A 72 12.64 -6.15 7.55
C LEU A 72 11.69 -7.35 7.75
N LEU A 73 10.58 -7.43 7.02
CA LEU A 73 9.73 -8.62 7.04
C LEU A 73 10.46 -9.86 6.56
N GLU A 74 11.26 -9.75 5.49
CA GLU A 74 12.01 -10.89 4.98
C GLU A 74 13.01 -11.45 5.98
N ARG A 75 13.67 -10.58 6.76
CA ARG A 75 14.59 -10.99 7.83
C ARG A 75 13.92 -11.83 8.93
N THR A 76 12.58 -11.77 9.04
CA THR A 76 11.82 -12.65 9.95
C THR A 76 11.56 -14.06 9.38
N GLY A 77 12.17 -14.40 8.23
CA GLY A 77 12.00 -15.69 7.54
C GLY A 77 10.84 -15.70 6.53
N ARG A 78 10.20 -14.56 6.27
CA ARG A 78 9.09 -14.49 5.31
C ARG A 78 9.58 -14.37 3.89
N LYS A 79 9.03 -15.19 3.00
CA LYS A 79 9.28 -15.09 1.56
C LYS A 79 8.50 -13.92 0.96
N ILE A 80 9.20 -12.91 0.47
CA ILE A 80 8.61 -11.76 -0.23
C ILE A 80 8.65 -12.01 -1.76
N PRO A 81 7.50 -12.16 -2.42
CA PRO A 81 7.47 -12.36 -3.87
C PRO A 81 8.02 -11.16 -4.65
N LYS A 82 8.64 -11.40 -5.81
CA LYS A 82 9.21 -10.34 -6.67
C LYS A 82 8.18 -9.24 -7.02
N TYR A 83 6.93 -9.60 -7.32
CA TYR A 83 5.90 -8.60 -7.63
C TYR A 83 5.52 -7.72 -6.42
N VAL A 84 5.74 -8.17 -5.19
CA VAL A 84 5.52 -7.36 -3.98
C VAL A 84 6.68 -6.38 -3.79
N ARG A 85 7.91 -6.79 -4.14
CA ARG A 85 9.09 -5.91 -4.08
C ARG A 85 9.01 -4.70 -4.99
N GLU A 86 8.22 -4.78 -6.07
CA GLU A 86 7.94 -3.63 -6.93
C GLU A 86 7.32 -2.44 -6.16
N ALA A 87 6.75 -2.68 -4.97
CA ALA A 87 6.26 -1.62 -4.09
C ALA A 87 7.33 -0.60 -3.70
N GLY A 88 8.62 -0.97 -3.71
CA GLY A 88 9.71 -0.03 -3.47
C GLY A 88 9.69 1.19 -4.41
N ARG A 89 9.14 1.04 -5.62
CA ARG A 89 8.97 2.15 -6.57
C ARG A 89 7.96 3.19 -6.11
N LEU A 90 7.01 2.80 -5.27
CA LEU A 90 5.99 3.72 -4.76
C LEU A 90 6.53 4.63 -3.65
N THR A 91 7.67 4.28 -3.03
CA THR A 91 8.29 5.05 -1.95
C THR A 91 8.47 6.53 -2.31
N ARG A 92 8.81 6.84 -3.57
CA ARG A 92 9.01 8.22 -4.02
C ARG A 92 7.76 9.10 -3.85
N PHE A 93 6.57 8.51 -4.02
CA PHE A 93 5.30 9.25 -3.91
C PHE A 93 4.98 9.66 -2.48
N ALA A 94 5.65 9.11 -1.46
CA ALA A 94 5.51 9.56 -0.07
C ALA A 94 6.06 10.98 0.16
N VAL A 95 6.93 11.45 -0.73
CA VAL A 95 7.59 12.76 -0.64
C VAL A 95 7.17 13.68 -1.80
N GLU A 96 7.09 13.14 -3.03
CA GLU A 96 6.82 13.93 -4.25
C GLU A 96 5.52 14.72 -4.20
N THR A 97 4.47 14.22 -3.57
CA THR A 97 3.17 14.93 -3.47
C THR A 97 3.21 16.13 -2.53
N ARG A 98 4.24 16.24 -1.69
CA ARG A 98 4.36 17.32 -0.70
C ARG A 98 4.98 18.58 -1.29
N TYR A 99 5.68 18.48 -2.42
CA TYR A 99 6.44 19.56 -3.04
C TYR A 99 6.22 19.57 -4.55
N PRO A 100 5.36 20.47 -5.07
CA PRO A 100 5.21 20.65 -6.51
C PRO A 100 6.56 20.92 -7.18
N GLY A 101 6.84 20.24 -8.30
CA GLY A 101 8.07 20.42 -9.08
C GLY A 101 9.28 19.60 -8.63
N LEU A 102 9.16 18.77 -7.58
CA LEU A 102 10.24 17.87 -7.15
C LEU A 102 10.51 16.73 -8.13
N SER A 103 9.52 16.36 -8.95
CA SER A 103 9.60 15.28 -9.94
C SER A 103 8.84 15.63 -11.21
N GLU A 104 9.11 14.88 -12.28
CA GLU A 104 8.32 14.94 -13.51
C GLU A 104 6.85 14.60 -13.25
N ARG A 105 5.97 15.18 -14.07
CA ARG A 105 4.53 14.89 -13.99
C ARG A 105 4.27 13.40 -14.18
N VAL A 106 3.44 12.85 -13.30
CA VAL A 106 3.05 11.44 -13.37
C VAL A 106 2.21 11.21 -14.63
N SER A 107 2.61 10.23 -15.43
CA SER A 107 1.82 9.81 -16.59
C SER A 107 0.67 8.88 -16.18
N GLY A 108 -0.38 8.79 -17.00
CA GLY A 108 -1.46 7.83 -16.78
C GLY A 108 -0.98 6.36 -16.76
N ARG A 109 0.07 6.03 -17.53
CA ARG A 109 0.70 4.69 -17.50
C ARG A 109 1.38 4.40 -16.16
N GLU A 110 2.05 5.40 -15.60
CA GLU A 110 2.70 5.29 -14.31
C GLU A 110 1.67 5.16 -13.18
N HIS A 111 0.64 6.00 -13.17
CA HIS A 111 -0.49 5.87 -12.24
C HIS A 111 -1.12 4.47 -12.29
N ALA A 112 -1.44 3.98 -13.49
CA ALA A 112 -2.01 2.64 -13.65
C ALA A 112 -1.06 1.53 -13.17
N ARG A 113 0.26 1.71 -13.31
CA ARG A 113 1.25 0.80 -12.73
C ARG A 113 1.25 0.88 -11.20
N SER A 114 1.22 2.07 -10.62
CA SER A 114 1.20 2.28 -9.17
C SER A 114 0.00 1.59 -8.52
N VAL A 115 -1.18 1.75 -9.12
CA VAL A 115 -2.40 1.04 -8.68
C VAL A 115 -2.20 -0.48 -8.73
N ARG A 116 -1.72 -1.04 -9.85
CA ARG A 116 -1.50 -2.49 -9.99
C ARG A 116 -0.52 -3.05 -8.95
N VAL A 117 0.55 -2.31 -8.65
CA VAL A 117 1.51 -2.70 -7.61
C VAL A 117 0.86 -2.70 -6.24
N ALA A 118 0.15 -1.63 -5.88
CA ALA A 118 -0.55 -1.52 -4.60
C ALA A 118 -1.60 -2.61 -4.41
N GLU A 119 -2.36 -2.94 -5.45
CA GLU A 119 -3.28 -4.08 -5.42
C GLU A 119 -2.58 -5.42 -5.18
N GLY A 120 -1.44 -5.64 -5.85
CA GLY A 120 -0.64 -6.86 -5.71
C GLY A 120 -0.18 -7.04 -4.27
N VAL A 121 0.32 -5.97 -3.65
CA VAL A 121 0.72 -5.96 -2.24
C VAL A 121 -0.47 -6.22 -1.33
N LEU A 122 -1.61 -5.56 -1.55
CA LEU A 122 -2.80 -5.76 -0.74
C LEU A 122 -3.30 -7.21 -0.79
N ARG A 123 -3.34 -7.83 -1.98
CA ARG A 123 -3.72 -9.24 -2.14
C ARG A 123 -2.72 -10.20 -1.49
N TRP A 124 -1.43 -9.86 -1.51
CA TRP A 124 -0.43 -10.63 -0.79
C TRP A 124 -0.62 -10.52 0.73
N ALA A 125 -0.73 -9.30 1.26
CA ALA A 125 -0.91 -9.05 2.69
C ALA A 125 -2.20 -9.71 3.23
N ALA A 126 -3.32 -9.58 2.53
CA ALA A 126 -4.58 -10.22 2.94
C ALA A 126 -4.43 -11.74 3.09
N ARG A 127 -3.68 -12.40 2.20
CA ARG A 127 -3.37 -13.84 2.33
C ARG A 127 -2.48 -14.15 3.53
N GLN A 128 -1.51 -13.28 3.84
CA GLN A 128 -0.65 -13.44 5.03
C GLN A 128 -1.45 -13.31 6.33
N VAL A 129 -2.45 -12.42 6.37
CA VAL A 129 -3.32 -12.17 7.53
C VAL A 129 -4.46 -13.21 7.67
N GLY A 130 -4.62 -14.10 6.68
CA GLY A 130 -5.69 -15.11 6.68
C GLY A 130 -7.06 -14.61 6.20
N GLU A 131 -7.14 -13.42 5.59
CA GLU A 131 -8.38 -12.95 4.98
C GLU A 131 -8.56 -13.58 3.59
N LYS A 132 -9.65 -14.34 3.42
CA LYS A 132 -10.09 -14.78 2.08
C LYS A 132 -10.34 -13.53 1.24
N THR A 133 -9.51 -13.32 0.21
CA THR A 133 -9.73 -12.25 -0.77
C THR A 133 -11.11 -12.47 -1.39
N ARG A 134 -12.11 -11.65 -1.00
CA ARG A 134 -13.38 -11.62 -1.71
C ARG A 134 -13.06 -11.16 -3.13
N ARG A 135 -13.06 -12.09 -4.08
CA ARG A 135 -13.07 -11.73 -5.51
C ARG A 135 -14.33 -10.90 -5.72
N ALA A 136 -14.16 -9.68 -6.22
CA ALA A 136 -15.27 -8.92 -6.75
C ALA A 136 -15.95 -9.80 -7.82
N ARG A 137 -17.25 -10.07 -7.63
CA ARG A 137 -18.11 -10.59 -8.68
C ARG A 137 -18.41 -9.45 -9.64
#